data_AF-A0A4Q3W4K0-F1
#
_entry.id   AF-A0A4Q3W4K0-F1
#
_cell.length_a   1.000
_cell.length_b   1.000
_cell.length_c   1.000
_cell.angle_alpha   90.00
_cell.angle_beta   90.00
_cell.angle_gamma   90.00
#
_symmetry.space_group_name_H-M   'P 1'
#
loop_
_entity.id
_entity.type
_entity.pdbx_description
1 polymer ?
#
loop_
_entity_poly.entity_id
_entity_poly.type
_entity_poly.pdbx_seq_one_letter_code
_entity_poly.pdbx_strand_id
1 'polypeptide(L)'
;MRTRPLLLLFILSFANLPGGAQNPKILETLVQDWNHLHNNREVARLRDLYAPSVLFYGRTLTRETCYKRKKAFLKSDFTQEIISPVTITYYSSGTIKCDFRKRTATRGVIKEHDCYLLVEKKEETDFYQITGESELEIDRKLKVTLDLGEIVEGPGSGFGTIYIAGLVIAVLIFLFWLRHRHRQSRENTGYDTLDSPVSPAAPVGEEKQENPSFAPVREPVPAPTSRVIAAPVGQGYEAAQSPVIATQEVSDEISAKEKGDAFERYVVSRFCREYFELLEWRSDKYHEGVYATSSRLPDLEYQFKTSYYNFRIAAECKWRAAFSKGRIEWAKSYQLITYRQYESERGIPVFVIIGIGGEPDGPGEVYVVPLREIRSHVLSEYELKKYYRHKTGNFFLNPEAMVLE
;
A
#
# COMPACT_ATOMS: atom_id res chain seq x y z
N MET A 1 -64.15 19.95 -35.09
CA MET A 1 -63.61 18.98 -34.12
C MET A 1 -62.10 19.08 -34.14
N ARG A 2 -61.51 19.59 -33.05
CA ARG A 2 -60.05 19.71 -32.86
C ARG A 2 -59.54 18.42 -32.25
N THR A 3 -58.81 17.59 -33.01
CA THR A 3 -57.94 16.57 -32.45
C THR A 3 -56.52 17.13 -32.43
N ARG A 4 -56.11 17.63 -31.26
CA ARG A 4 -54.71 17.96 -30.96
C ARG A 4 -53.93 16.64 -30.86
N PRO A 5 -52.87 16.40 -31.64
CA PRO A 5 -51.97 15.32 -31.31
C PRO A 5 -51.15 15.75 -30.09
N LEU A 6 -51.34 15.02 -28.99
CA LEU A 6 -50.42 14.95 -27.86
C LEU A 6 -49.00 14.70 -28.40
N LEU A 7 -48.14 15.71 -28.41
CA LEU A 7 -46.70 15.52 -28.56
C LEU A 7 -45.97 16.65 -27.83
N LEU A 8 -46.22 16.79 -26.54
CA LEU A 8 -45.57 17.82 -25.73
C LEU A 8 -45.54 17.40 -24.26
N LEU A 9 -44.94 16.25 -23.94
CA LEU A 9 -44.52 15.89 -22.58
C LEU A 9 -43.78 14.55 -22.58
N PHE A 10 -42.55 14.48 -23.14
CA PHE A 10 -41.60 13.42 -22.73
C PHE A 10 -40.14 13.69 -23.14
N ILE A 11 -39.66 14.95 -23.17
CA ILE A 11 -38.20 15.22 -23.14
C ILE A 11 -37.94 16.53 -22.35
N LEU A 12 -38.43 16.57 -21.11
CA LEU A 12 -38.02 17.57 -20.10
C LEU A 12 -37.67 16.86 -18.79
N SER A 13 -37.01 15.70 -18.89
CA SER A 13 -36.51 14.92 -17.75
C SER A 13 -35.00 14.65 -17.84
N PHE A 14 -34.24 15.54 -18.48
CA PHE A 14 -32.78 15.59 -18.35
C PHE A 14 -32.29 16.93 -17.75
N ALA A 15 -33.16 17.64 -17.03
CA ALA A 15 -32.78 18.82 -16.24
C ALA A 15 -32.37 18.47 -14.79
N ASN A 16 -32.27 17.18 -14.45
CA ASN A 16 -31.66 16.70 -13.21
C ASN A 16 -30.56 15.69 -13.53
N LEU A 17 -29.64 16.04 -14.43
CA LEU A 17 -28.30 15.45 -14.35
C LEU A 17 -27.55 16.27 -13.29
N PRO A 18 -27.18 15.69 -12.13
CA PRO A 18 -26.28 16.32 -11.18
C PRO A 18 -24.85 16.31 -11.75
N GLY A 19 -24.68 16.93 -12.92
CA GLY A 19 -23.38 17.22 -13.52
C GLY A 19 -22.90 18.57 -13.03
N GLY A 20 -22.79 18.74 -11.70
CA GLY A 20 -22.14 19.92 -11.13
C GLY A 20 -20.72 19.94 -11.68
N ALA A 21 -20.44 20.90 -12.57
CA ALA A 21 -19.14 21.10 -13.18
C ALA A 21 -18.09 21.15 -12.07
N GLN A 22 -17.28 20.10 -11.93
CA GLN A 22 -16.23 20.08 -10.93
C GLN A 22 -15.18 21.11 -11.36
N ASN A 23 -15.05 22.18 -10.57
CA ASN A 23 -14.21 23.32 -10.91
C ASN A 23 -12.79 23.06 -10.39
N PRO A 24 -11.74 22.98 -11.24
CA PRO A 24 -10.36 22.74 -10.79
C PRO A 24 -9.90 23.75 -9.73
N LYS A 25 -10.44 24.98 -9.75
CA LYS A 25 -10.16 26.02 -8.76
C LYS A 25 -10.60 25.64 -7.34
N ILE A 26 -11.65 24.82 -7.20
CA ILE A 26 -12.13 24.36 -5.89
C ILE A 26 -11.16 23.36 -5.26
N LEU A 27 -10.53 22.52 -6.08
CA LEU A 27 -9.53 21.55 -5.64
C LEU A 27 -8.23 22.24 -5.25
N GLU A 28 -7.79 23.22 -6.05
CA GLU A 28 -6.66 24.08 -5.68
C GLU A 28 -6.92 24.80 -4.35
N THR A 29 -8.13 25.33 -4.15
CA THR A 29 -8.53 25.99 -2.90
C THR A 29 -8.48 25.00 -1.73
N LEU A 30 -8.95 23.76 -1.89
CA LEU A 30 -8.86 22.72 -0.86
C LEU A 30 -7.41 22.42 -0.46
N VAL A 31 -6.50 22.31 -1.43
CA VAL A 31 -5.08 22.06 -1.18
C VAL A 31 -4.45 23.25 -0.43
N GLN A 32 -4.81 24.49 -0.79
CA GLN A 32 -4.34 25.69 -0.09
C GLN A 32 -4.92 25.82 1.32
N ASP A 33 -6.20 25.48 1.53
CA ASP A 33 -6.83 25.43 2.84
C ASP A 33 -6.14 24.40 3.73
N TRP A 34 -5.87 23.20 3.21
CA TRP A 34 -5.10 22.18 3.92
C TRP A 34 -3.73 22.74 4.34
N ASN A 35 -3.03 23.46 3.47
CA ASN A 35 -1.74 24.08 3.79
C ASN A 35 -1.87 25.15 4.89
N HIS A 36 -2.84 26.06 4.75
CA HIS A 36 -3.09 27.15 5.69
C HIS A 36 -3.43 26.64 7.10
N LEU A 37 -4.31 25.65 7.20
CA LEU A 37 -4.75 25.08 8.48
C LEU A 37 -3.61 24.42 9.26
N HIS A 38 -2.59 23.87 8.59
CA HIS A 38 -1.38 23.36 9.25
C HIS A 38 -0.60 24.50 9.92
N ASN A 39 -0.38 25.60 9.20
CA ASN A 39 0.40 26.73 9.69
C ASN A 39 -0.30 27.49 10.82
N ASN A 40 -1.62 27.62 10.74
CA ASN A 40 -2.41 28.28 11.79
C ASN A 40 -2.74 27.37 12.98
N ARG A 41 -2.41 26.07 12.90
CA ARG A 41 -2.73 25.06 13.93
C ARG A 41 -4.24 24.92 14.17
N GLU A 42 -5.06 25.18 13.15
CA GLU A 42 -6.53 25.02 13.18
C GLU A 42 -6.93 23.54 12.99
N VAL A 43 -6.41 22.67 13.85
CA VAL A 43 -6.51 21.20 13.66
C VAL A 43 -7.95 20.69 13.69
N ALA A 44 -8.86 21.40 14.37
CA ALA A 44 -10.29 21.07 14.36
C ALA A 44 -10.88 21.14 12.94
N ARG A 45 -10.46 22.12 12.13
CA ARG A 45 -10.92 22.26 10.74
C ARG A 45 -10.21 21.29 9.81
N LEU A 46 -8.95 20.90 10.09
CA LEU A 46 -8.27 19.82 9.37
C LEU A 46 -9.06 18.51 9.44
N ARG A 47 -9.66 18.22 10.60
CA ARG A 47 -10.51 17.03 10.76
C ARG A 47 -11.65 17.00 9.75
N ASP A 48 -12.26 18.15 9.48
CA ASP A 48 -13.46 18.26 8.64
C ASP A 48 -13.14 18.13 7.15
N LEU A 49 -11.88 18.38 6.75
CA LEU A 49 -11.40 18.12 5.39
C LEU A 49 -11.27 16.62 5.07
N TYR A 50 -11.03 15.77 6.06
CA TYR A 50 -10.80 14.34 5.84
C TYR A 50 -12.09 13.55 5.66
N ALA A 51 -12.08 12.56 4.76
CA ALA A 51 -13.13 11.54 4.67
C ALA A 51 -13.12 10.62 5.91
N PRO A 52 -14.18 9.83 6.17
CA PRO A 52 -14.21 8.89 7.31
C PRO A 52 -13.05 7.88 7.30
N SER A 53 -12.61 7.49 6.11
CA SER A 53 -11.47 6.60 5.85
C SER A 53 -10.46 7.34 4.97
N VAL A 54 -9.18 7.31 5.34
CA VAL A 54 -8.11 8.08 4.68
C VAL A 54 -6.87 7.21 4.50
N LEU A 55 -6.38 7.07 3.26
CA LEU A 55 -5.06 6.52 2.95
C LEU A 55 -3.98 7.53 3.37
N PHE A 56 -3.49 7.39 4.60
CA PHE A 56 -2.58 8.32 5.24
C PHE A 56 -1.18 7.72 5.33
N TYR A 57 -0.27 8.17 4.46
CA TYR A 57 1.13 7.72 4.37
C TYR A 57 1.27 6.19 4.27
N GLY A 58 0.55 5.60 3.31
CA GLY A 58 0.59 4.17 3.00
C GLY A 58 -0.28 3.28 3.93
N ARG A 59 -1.09 3.86 4.80
CA ARG A 59 -2.03 3.12 5.65
C ARG A 59 -3.41 3.75 5.65
N THR A 60 -4.45 2.94 5.55
CA THR A 60 -5.83 3.41 5.72
C THR A 60 -6.13 3.61 7.20
N LEU A 61 -6.47 4.84 7.58
CA LEU A 61 -6.80 5.25 8.94
C LEU A 61 -8.17 5.92 8.97
N THR A 62 -8.80 5.96 10.15
CA THR A 62 -10.01 6.77 10.34
C THR A 62 -9.70 8.26 10.40
N ARG A 63 -10.67 9.10 10.04
CA ARG A 63 -10.64 10.57 10.21
C ARG A 63 -10.12 10.97 11.59
N GLU A 64 -10.66 10.36 12.64
CA GLU A 64 -10.33 10.65 14.03
C GLU A 64 -8.87 10.30 14.34
N THR A 65 -8.35 9.25 13.73
CA THR A 65 -6.95 8.86 13.87
C THR A 65 -6.03 9.84 13.15
N CYS A 66 -6.36 10.25 11.92
CA CYS A 66 -5.63 11.30 11.20
C CYS A 66 -5.62 12.61 11.99
N TYR A 67 -6.78 13.04 12.49
CA TYR A 67 -6.93 14.22 13.35
C TYR A 67 -6.05 14.13 14.60
N LYS A 68 -6.09 13.01 15.34
CA LYS A 68 -5.24 12.82 16.54
C LYS A 68 -3.75 12.92 16.21
N ARG A 69 -3.31 12.33 15.10
CA ARG A 69 -1.91 12.40 14.62
C ARG A 69 -1.51 13.82 14.24
N LYS A 70 -2.33 14.52 13.45
CA LYS A 70 -2.10 15.93 13.09
C LYS A 70 -2.07 16.83 14.32
N LYS A 71 -2.98 16.62 15.27
CA LYS A 71 -3.03 17.37 16.54
C LYS A 71 -1.78 17.17 17.38
N ALA A 72 -1.26 15.95 17.44
CA ALA A 72 -0.01 15.67 18.14
C ALA A 72 1.19 16.31 17.42
N PHE A 73 1.23 16.21 16.10
CA PHE A 73 2.33 16.71 15.26
C PHE A 73 2.43 18.24 15.26
N LEU A 74 1.31 18.95 15.14
CA LEU A 74 1.24 20.41 15.05
C LEU A 74 1.44 21.14 16.40
N LYS A 75 1.76 20.40 17.48
CA LYS A 75 2.31 20.98 18.72
C LYS A 75 3.76 21.45 18.56
N SER A 76 4.43 21.03 17.50
CA SER A 76 5.79 21.45 17.18
C SER A 76 5.84 22.84 16.51
N ASP A 77 7.05 23.32 16.28
CA ASP A 77 7.37 24.52 15.50
C ASP A 77 7.31 24.29 13.98
N PHE A 78 6.58 23.26 13.54
CA PHE A 78 6.41 22.90 12.14
C PHE A 78 5.67 23.99 11.35
N THR A 79 6.21 24.34 10.19
CA THR A 79 5.51 25.10 9.14
C THR A 79 5.68 24.42 7.79
N GLN A 80 4.77 24.72 6.86
CA GLN A 80 4.86 24.27 5.49
C GLN A 80 4.40 25.33 4.47
N GLU A 81 4.87 25.18 3.24
CA GLU A 81 4.53 26.03 2.12
C GLU A 81 4.42 25.18 0.86
N ILE A 82 3.39 25.40 0.04
CA ILE A 82 3.29 24.78 -1.30
C ILE A 82 4.14 25.62 -2.25
N ILE A 83 5.13 25.00 -2.87
CA ILE A 83 6.16 25.68 -3.70
C ILE A 83 6.07 25.33 -5.20
N SER A 84 5.06 24.59 -5.61
CA SER A 84 4.75 24.32 -7.02
C SER A 84 3.27 24.55 -7.32
N PRO A 85 2.91 24.71 -8.61
CA PRO A 85 1.52 24.55 -9.03
C PRO A 85 0.96 23.18 -8.60
N VAL A 86 -0.34 23.12 -8.35
CA VAL A 86 -1.07 21.88 -8.08
C VAL A 86 -1.45 21.24 -9.41
N THR A 87 -1.02 20.00 -9.63
CA THR A 87 -1.42 19.21 -10.80
C THR A 87 -2.59 18.31 -10.42
N ILE A 88 -3.69 18.37 -11.17
CA ILE A 88 -4.92 17.63 -10.88
C ILE A 88 -5.09 16.53 -11.93
N THR A 89 -5.20 15.28 -11.49
CA THR A 89 -5.46 14.12 -12.34
C THR A 89 -6.73 13.41 -11.89
N TYR A 90 -7.61 13.08 -12.83
CA TYR A 90 -8.87 12.39 -12.58
C TYR A 90 -8.73 10.91 -12.93
N TYR A 91 -9.29 10.03 -12.11
CA TYR A 91 -9.23 8.59 -12.33
C TYR A 91 -10.62 7.94 -12.40
N SER A 92 -10.70 6.79 -13.07
CA SER A 92 -11.95 6.03 -13.28
C SER A 92 -12.57 5.48 -12.00
N SER A 93 -11.80 5.36 -10.91
CA SER A 93 -12.32 5.05 -9.56
C SER A 93 -13.23 6.16 -8.99
N GLY A 94 -13.19 7.36 -9.55
CA GLY A 94 -13.80 8.55 -8.97
C GLY A 94 -12.87 9.33 -8.04
N THR A 95 -11.68 8.79 -7.73
CA THR A 95 -10.63 9.50 -7.00
C THR A 95 -9.98 10.56 -7.88
N ILE A 96 -9.74 11.74 -7.31
CA ILE A 96 -8.98 12.83 -7.90
C ILE A 96 -7.66 12.96 -7.16
N LYS A 97 -6.54 12.97 -7.89
CA LYS A 97 -5.20 13.12 -7.30
C LYS A 97 -4.68 14.53 -7.56
N CYS A 98 -4.32 15.21 -6.47
CA CYS A 98 -3.73 16.54 -6.50
C CYS A 98 -2.25 16.44 -6.12
N ASP A 99 -1.35 16.50 -7.10
CA ASP A 99 0.11 16.44 -6.92
C ASP A 99 0.69 17.85 -6.75
N PHE A 100 1.61 18.02 -5.80
CA PHE A 100 2.32 19.28 -5.57
C PHE A 100 3.62 19.06 -4.78
N ARG A 101 4.54 20.02 -4.85
CA ARG A 101 5.71 20.09 -3.98
C ARG A 101 5.46 21.01 -2.81
N LYS A 102 5.85 20.57 -1.63
CA LYS A 102 5.84 21.40 -0.43
C LYS A 102 7.23 21.52 0.17
N ARG A 103 7.50 22.66 0.78
CA ARG A 103 8.65 22.90 1.67
C ARG A 103 8.16 22.84 3.10
N THR A 104 8.88 22.16 3.97
CA THR A 104 8.61 22.12 5.41
C THR A 104 9.79 22.69 6.18
N ALA A 105 9.52 23.39 7.28
CA ALA A 105 10.53 23.87 8.21
C ALA A 105 10.19 23.40 9.63
N THR A 106 11.18 22.86 10.34
CA THR A 106 11.04 22.43 11.75
C THR A 106 12.40 22.51 12.42
N ARG A 107 12.51 23.22 13.55
CA ARG A 107 13.77 23.45 14.29
C ARG A 107 14.92 23.94 13.41
N GLY A 108 14.63 24.85 12.49
CA GLY A 108 15.59 25.41 11.54
C GLY A 108 16.01 24.48 10.39
N VAL A 109 15.52 23.24 10.35
CA VAL A 109 15.77 22.31 9.23
C VAL A 109 14.69 22.48 8.18
N ILE A 110 15.11 22.77 6.95
CA ILE A 110 14.24 22.89 5.78
C ILE A 110 14.34 21.63 4.92
N LYS A 111 13.20 21.11 4.46
CA LYS A 111 13.12 19.99 3.52
C LYS A 111 12.05 20.24 2.47
N GLU A 112 12.22 19.66 1.29
CA GLU A 112 11.22 19.70 0.22
C GLU A 112 10.75 18.29 -0.12
N HIS A 113 9.45 18.15 -0.40
CA HIS A 113 8.81 16.85 -0.57
C HIS A 113 7.84 16.91 -1.74
N ASP A 114 7.89 15.91 -2.62
CA ASP A 114 6.85 15.66 -3.61
C ASP A 114 5.67 14.97 -2.92
N CYS A 115 4.51 15.61 -2.90
CA CYS A 115 3.33 15.22 -2.14
C CYS A 115 2.12 15.06 -3.04
N TYR A 116 1.12 14.35 -2.54
CA TYR A 116 -0.22 14.41 -3.11
C TYR A 116 -1.31 14.34 -2.04
N LEU A 117 -2.47 14.85 -2.40
CA LEU A 117 -3.74 14.53 -1.76
C LEU A 117 -4.61 13.72 -2.74
N LEU A 118 -5.27 12.68 -2.22
CA LEU A 118 -6.37 12.01 -2.91
C LEU A 118 -7.67 12.60 -2.38
N VAL A 119 -8.58 12.90 -3.28
CA VAL A 119 -9.78 13.67 -3.01
C VAL A 119 -10.96 13.00 -3.72
N GLU A 120 -12.08 12.91 -3.01
CA GLU A 120 -13.35 12.45 -3.58
C GLU A 120 -14.45 13.48 -3.34
N LYS A 121 -15.37 13.58 -4.30
CA LYS A 121 -16.57 14.41 -4.16
C LYS A 121 -17.56 13.68 -3.25
N LYS A 122 -18.04 14.35 -2.21
CA LYS A 122 -19.07 13.78 -1.34
C LYS A 122 -20.40 13.73 -2.08
N GLU A 123 -21.05 12.56 -2.08
CA GLU A 123 -22.34 12.32 -2.75
C GLU A 123 -23.34 13.45 -2.50
N GLU A 124 -24.00 13.89 -3.57
CA GLU A 124 -25.06 14.91 -3.57
C GLU A 124 -24.64 16.29 -3.02
N THR A 125 -23.34 16.57 -2.88
CA THR A 125 -22.83 17.89 -2.46
C THR A 125 -21.74 18.39 -3.38
N ASP A 126 -21.49 19.71 -3.40
CA ASP A 126 -20.33 20.30 -4.07
C ASP A 126 -19.06 20.32 -3.20
N PHE A 127 -19.06 19.54 -2.11
CA PHE A 127 -17.93 19.45 -1.20
C PHE A 127 -17.03 18.25 -1.52
N TYR A 128 -15.74 18.48 -1.33
CA TYR A 128 -14.69 17.49 -1.52
C TYR A 128 -14.10 17.09 -0.17
N GLN A 129 -13.72 15.82 -0.03
CA GLN A 129 -13.04 15.32 1.15
C GLN A 129 -11.73 14.63 0.76
N ILE A 130 -10.72 14.78 1.61
CA ILE A 130 -9.42 14.14 1.47
C ILE A 130 -9.57 12.67 1.88
N THR A 131 -9.43 11.78 0.91
CA THR A 131 -9.41 10.31 1.08
C THR A 131 -7.99 9.76 1.11
N GLY A 132 -6.98 10.58 0.83
CA GLY A 132 -5.59 10.18 0.99
C GLY A 132 -4.62 11.35 1.07
N GLU A 133 -3.49 11.13 1.75
CA GLU A 133 -2.40 12.08 1.88
C GLU A 133 -1.09 11.31 2.01
N SER A 134 -0.11 11.61 1.16
CA SER A 134 1.22 11.03 1.26
C SER A 134 2.30 11.85 0.57
N GLU A 135 3.51 11.32 0.61
CA GLU A 135 4.72 11.79 -0.06
C GLU A 135 5.27 10.68 -0.95
N LEU A 136 5.69 11.00 -2.17
CA LEU A 136 6.19 10.03 -3.16
C LEU A 136 7.43 9.27 -2.67
N GLU A 137 8.28 9.90 -1.84
CA GLU A 137 9.42 9.21 -1.24
C GLU A 137 8.98 8.17 -0.21
N ILE A 138 7.94 8.46 0.58
CA ILE A 138 7.37 7.54 1.56
C ILE A 138 6.71 6.37 0.83
N ASP A 139 5.93 6.66 -0.22
CA ASP A 139 5.28 5.63 -1.02
C ASP A 139 6.29 4.69 -1.67
N ARG A 140 7.38 5.22 -2.25
CA ARG A 140 8.47 4.39 -2.81
C ARG A 140 9.12 3.50 -1.75
N LYS A 141 9.38 4.02 -0.56
CA LYS A 141 9.97 3.25 0.56
C LYS A 141 9.03 2.15 1.05
N LEU A 142 7.74 2.44 1.10
CA LEU A 142 6.70 1.54 1.57
C LEU A 142 6.14 0.64 0.45
N LYS A 143 6.60 0.83 -0.80
CA LYS A 143 6.05 0.18 -2.00
C LYS A 143 4.53 0.31 -2.09
N VAL A 144 4.02 1.49 -1.77
CA VAL A 144 2.60 1.80 -1.88
C VAL A 144 2.23 1.82 -3.36
N THR A 145 1.26 0.98 -3.71
CA THR A 145 0.63 1.01 -5.03
C THR A 145 -0.75 1.62 -4.85
N LEU A 146 -1.03 2.69 -5.60
CA LEU A 146 -2.35 3.30 -5.64
C LEU A 146 -3.17 2.61 -6.73
N ASP A 147 -4.24 1.93 -6.33
CA ASP A 147 -5.22 1.36 -7.27
C ASP A 147 -6.32 2.38 -7.54
N LEU A 148 -6.02 3.36 -8.40
CA LEU A 148 -6.95 4.46 -8.73
C LEU A 148 -7.73 4.18 -10.02
N GLY A 149 -7.39 3.13 -10.78
CA GLY A 149 -7.90 2.90 -12.12
C GLY A 149 -7.22 3.74 -13.20
N GLU A 150 -7.87 3.88 -14.36
CA GLU A 150 -7.35 4.58 -15.53
C GLU A 150 -7.48 6.10 -15.39
N ILE A 151 -6.56 6.85 -16.00
CA ILE A 151 -6.69 8.31 -16.09
C ILE A 151 -7.86 8.64 -17.02
N VAL A 152 -8.78 9.47 -16.56
CA VAL A 152 -9.95 9.92 -17.32
C VAL A 152 -9.89 11.42 -17.61
N GLU A 153 -10.61 11.84 -18.64
CA GLU A 153 -10.78 13.26 -18.95
C GLU A 153 -11.51 13.97 -17.81
N GLY A 154 -10.92 15.07 -17.34
CA GLY A 154 -11.51 15.89 -16.28
C GLY A 154 -12.75 16.64 -16.77
N PRO A 155 -13.73 16.91 -15.89
CA PRO A 155 -14.86 17.76 -16.22
C PRO A 155 -14.38 19.14 -16.67
N GLY A 156 -14.66 19.48 -17.94
CA GLY A 156 -14.23 20.72 -18.57
C GLY A 156 -13.11 20.58 -19.61
N SER A 157 -12.56 19.38 -19.85
CA SER A 157 -11.84 19.13 -21.11
C SER A 157 -12.87 19.12 -22.23
N GLY A 158 -12.91 20.21 -22.99
CA GLY A 158 -13.98 20.53 -23.93
C GLY A 158 -14.04 19.66 -25.18
N PHE A 159 -14.05 18.34 -25.06
CA PHE A 159 -14.32 17.43 -26.16
C PHE A 159 -15.75 16.84 -26.07
N GLY A 160 -16.19 16.41 -24.88
CA GLY A 160 -17.53 15.77 -24.72
C GLY A 160 -18.72 16.68 -25.06
N THR A 161 -18.66 17.97 -24.70
CA THR A 161 -19.72 18.94 -25.04
C THR A 161 -19.73 19.29 -26.53
N ILE A 162 -18.56 19.30 -27.20
CA ILE A 162 -18.47 19.51 -28.64
C ILE A 162 -19.02 18.28 -29.39
N TYR A 163 -18.75 17.06 -28.93
CA TYR A 163 -19.31 15.86 -29.54
C TYR A 163 -20.83 15.77 -29.38
N ILE A 164 -21.36 16.07 -28.18
CA ILE A 164 -22.81 16.04 -27.96
C ILE A 164 -23.51 17.18 -28.71
N ALA A 165 -22.97 18.41 -28.66
CA ALA A 165 -23.52 19.52 -29.45
C ALA A 165 -23.41 19.25 -30.95
N GLY A 166 -22.29 18.70 -31.41
CA GLY A 166 -22.07 18.30 -32.79
C GLY A 166 -23.03 17.20 -33.25
N LEU A 167 -23.32 16.22 -32.39
CA LEU A 167 -24.26 15.13 -32.68
C LEU A 167 -25.71 15.63 -32.68
N VAL A 168 -26.07 16.54 -31.78
CA VAL A 168 -27.38 17.22 -31.78
C VAL A 168 -27.53 18.09 -33.04
N ILE A 169 -26.50 18.86 -33.41
CA ILE A 169 -26.50 19.67 -34.63
C ILE A 169 -26.59 18.77 -35.87
N ALA A 170 -25.84 17.67 -35.92
CA ALA A 170 -25.89 16.71 -37.03
C ALA A 170 -27.27 16.06 -37.17
N VAL A 171 -27.90 15.68 -36.05
CA VAL A 171 -29.27 15.15 -36.03
C VAL A 171 -30.27 16.21 -36.48
N LEU A 172 -30.14 17.48 -36.04
CA LEU A 172 -31.01 18.57 -36.47
C LEU A 172 -30.84 18.88 -37.97
N ILE A 173 -29.61 18.88 -38.48
CA ILE A 173 -29.31 19.04 -39.92
C ILE A 173 -29.91 17.87 -40.69
N PHE A 174 -29.77 16.63 -40.21
CA PHE A 174 -30.33 15.44 -40.85
C PHE A 174 -31.86 15.47 -40.87
N LEU A 175 -32.51 15.87 -39.77
CA LEU A 175 -33.97 16.03 -39.71
C LEU A 175 -34.45 17.18 -40.60
N PHE A 176 -33.70 18.28 -40.68
CA PHE A 176 -33.98 19.38 -41.59
C PHE A 176 -33.84 18.92 -43.05
N TRP A 177 -32.79 18.17 -43.37
CA TRP A 177 -32.58 17.60 -44.70
C TRP A 177 -33.67 16.59 -45.07
N LEU A 178 -34.09 15.72 -44.15
CA LEU A 178 -35.23 14.81 -44.37
C LEU A 178 -36.52 15.58 -44.62
N ARG A 179 -36.80 16.63 -43.84
CA ARG A 179 -37.97 17.50 -44.06
C ARG A 179 -37.88 18.22 -45.41
N HIS A 180 -36.71 18.73 -45.77
CA HIS A 180 -36.48 19.41 -47.04
C HIS A 180 -36.65 18.45 -48.22
N ARG A 181 -36.08 17.24 -48.15
CA ARG A 181 -36.24 16.18 -49.15
C ARG A 181 -37.70 15.73 -49.26
N HIS A 182 -38.40 15.60 -48.15
CA HIS A 182 -39.82 15.25 -48.15
C HIS A 182 -40.71 16.40 -48.68
N ARG A 183 -40.28 17.65 -48.53
CA ARG A 183 -40.94 18.83 -49.10
C ARG A 183 -40.70 18.93 -50.60
N GLN A 184 -39.47 18.73 -51.07
CA GLN A 184 -39.16 18.64 -52.50
C GLN A 184 -39.83 17.43 -53.16
N SER A 185 -39.96 16.29 -52.47
CA SER A 185 -40.72 15.14 -52.98
C SER A 185 -42.22 15.39 -53.02
N ARG A 186 -42.76 16.35 -52.25
CA ARG A 186 -44.16 16.79 -52.33
C ARG A 186 -44.37 17.85 -53.41
N GLU A 187 -43.37 18.67 -53.67
CA GLU A 187 -43.38 19.67 -54.75
C GLU A 187 -43.11 19.03 -56.13
N ASN A 188 -42.43 17.85 -56.19
CA ASN A 188 -42.25 17.06 -57.41
C ASN A 188 -43.34 16.04 -57.72
N THR A 189 -44.38 15.92 -56.88
CA THR A 189 -45.57 15.12 -57.19
C THR A 189 -46.76 16.03 -57.44
N GLY A 190 -46.64 16.84 -58.50
CA GLY A 190 -47.73 17.58 -59.11
C GLY A 190 -47.75 17.29 -60.59
N TYR A 191 -48.66 16.39 -60.98
CA TYR A 191 -49.13 16.07 -62.34
C TYR A 191 -48.10 15.55 -63.36
N ASP A 192 -48.19 14.26 -63.71
CA ASP A 192 -48.91 13.89 -64.95
C ASP A 192 -49.25 12.40 -65.04
N THR A 193 -50.32 12.17 -65.79
CA THR A 193 -51.15 10.98 -66.00
C THR A 193 -50.56 9.86 -66.89
N LEU A 194 -51.10 8.64 -66.66
CA LEU A 194 -51.37 7.54 -67.61
C LEU A 194 -50.16 6.79 -68.25
N ASP A 195 -49.95 5.52 -67.84
CA ASP A 195 -50.46 4.32 -68.55
C ASP A 195 -49.76 3.04 -68.04
N SER A 196 -50.56 1.99 -67.84
CA SER A 196 -50.12 0.57 -67.86
C SER A 196 -50.16 0.07 -69.32
N PRO A 197 -49.68 -1.12 -69.71
CA PRO A 197 -49.27 -2.28 -68.91
C PRO A 197 -48.01 -3.03 -69.44
N VAL A 198 -47.73 -4.19 -68.84
CA VAL A 198 -47.31 -5.48 -69.46
C VAL A 198 -46.11 -6.11 -68.73
N SER A 199 -46.42 -7.23 -68.07
CA SER A 199 -45.54 -8.36 -67.75
C SER A 199 -45.61 -9.33 -68.95
N PRO A 200 -44.58 -10.15 -69.30
CA PRO A 200 -44.29 -11.35 -68.51
C PRO A 200 -42.84 -11.92 -68.59
N ALA A 201 -42.63 -12.98 -67.79
CA ALA A 201 -41.77 -14.15 -68.02
C ALA A 201 -40.39 -14.22 -67.33
N ALA A 202 -40.25 -15.26 -66.50
CA ALA A 202 -39.01 -15.95 -66.08
C ALA A 202 -38.58 -16.97 -67.19
N PRO A 203 -37.65 -17.94 -67.01
CA PRO A 203 -36.62 -18.23 -65.97
C PRO A 203 -35.23 -18.68 -66.55
N VAL A 204 -34.35 -19.22 -65.69
CA VAL A 204 -33.35 -20.32 -65.91
C VAL A 204 -31.83 -19.98 -65.85
N GLY A 205 -31.09 -20.80 -65.06
CA GLY A 205 -29.65 -21.15 -65.17
C GLY A 205 -28.87 -20.94 -63.85
N GLU A 206 -28.64 -21.93 -62.96
CA GLU A 206 -27.59 -23.00 -62.97
C GLU A 206 -26.16 -22.46 -63.23
N GLU A 207 -25.04 -22.84 -62.58
CA GLU A 207 -24.65 -23.83 -61.56
C GLU A 207 -23.20 -23.50 -61.08
N LYS A 208 -22.81 -23.97 -59.87
CA LYS A 208 -21.47 -24.41 -59.36
C LYS A 208 -20.16 -23.64 -59.68
N GLN A 209 -19.32 -23.41 -58.65
CA GLN A 209 -18.16 -24.30 -58.33
C GLN A 209 -17.44 -23.97 -57.00
N GLU A 210 -16.89 -25.04 -56.41
CA GLU A 210 -16.18 -25.19 -55.13
C GLU A 210 -14.75 -24.62 -55.12
N ASN A 211 -14.19 -24.30 -53.94
CA ASN A 211 -13.12 -25.09 -53.28
C ASN A 211 -12.56 -24.41 -52.00
N PRO A 212 -11.81 -25.14 -51.12
CA PRO A 212 -11.83 -24.95 -49.69
C PRO A 212 -10.52 -24.36 -49.10
N SER A 213 -10.65 -23.87 -47.87
CA SER A 213 -9.58 -23.29 -47.05
C SER A 213 -8.65 -24.37 -46.48
N PHE A 214 -7.34 -24.16 -46.67
CA PHE A 214 -6.24 -24.93 -46.10
C PHE A 214 -5.88 -24.47 -44.67
N ALA A 215 -5.70 -25.46 -43.78
CA ALA A 215 -4.79 -25.62 -42.63
C ALA A 215 -4.42 -24.46 -41.68
N PRO A 216 -4.14 -24.82 -40.41
CA PRO A 216 -2.79 -24.57 -39.92
C PRO A 216 -2.15 -25.77 -39.21
N VAL A 217 -0.85 -25.95 -39.45
CA VAL A 217 0.08 -26.79 -38.68
C VAL A 217 1.21 -25.88 -38.22
N ARG A 218 1.60 -25.96 -36.94
CA ARG A 218 3.01 -25.90 -36.51
C ARG A 218 3.20 -26.42 -35.09
N GLU A 219 4.31 -27.12 -34.97
CA GLU A 219 4.79 -28.08 -33.97
C GLU A 219 5.48 -27.47 -32.72
N PRO A 220 5.79 -28.29 -31.69
CA PRO A 220 6.45 -27.89 -30.45
C PRO A 220 7.99 -28.01 -30.47
N VAL A 221 8.66 -27.36 -29.52
CA VAL A 221 10.14 -27.37 -29.34
C VAL A 221 10.50 -27.87 -27.92
N PRO A 222 11.61 -28.64 -27.73
CA PRO A 222 11.83 -29.48 -26.55
C PRO A 222 12.85 -28.94 -25.51
N ALA A 223 12.92 -29.66 -24.39
CA ALA A 223 13.76 -29.48 -23.20
C ALA A 223 15.25 -29.87 -23.38
N PRO A 224 16.14 -29.49 -22.44
CA PRO A 224 17.47 -30.09 -22.32
C PRO A 224 17.66 -30.97 -21.06
N THR A 225 18.39 -32.06 -21.30
CA THR A 225 18.95 -33.05 -20.36
C THR A 225 20.39 -32.67 -19.96
N SER A 226 20.83 -33.06 -18.77
CA SER A 226 22.25 -33.24 -18.40
C SER A 226 22.34 -34.28 -17.29
N ARG A 227 22.68 -35.53 -17.60
CA ARG A 227 24.01 -36.18 -17.54
C ARG A 227 24.65 -36.28 -16.15
N VAL A 228 24.47 -37.48 -15.58
CA VAL A 228 25.16 -38.10 -14.45
C VAL A 228 26.54 -38.60 -14.90
N ILE A 229 27.56 -38.44 -14.04
CA ILE A 229 28.83 -39.18 -14.12
C ILE A 229 29.14 -39.74 -12.71
N ALA A 230 29.21 -41.07 -12.60
CA ALA A 230 29.95 -41.84 -11.60
C ALA A 230 31.27 -42.30 -12.26
N ALA A 231 32.39 -42.72 -11.65
CA ALA A 231 32.79 -43.30 -10.36
C ALA A 231 34.36 -43.14 -10.26
N PRO A 232 35.19 -43.87 -9.46
CA PRO A 232 34.95 -44.81 -8.36
C PRO A 232 35.88 -44.64 -7.12
N VAL A 233 35.69 -45.58 -6.18
CA VAL A 233 36.36 -45.88 -4.90
C VAL A 233 37.83 -46.31 -5.04
N GLY A 234 38.66 -46.02 -4.02
CA GLY A 234 39.99 -46.61 -3.79
C GLY A 234 40.43 -46.48 -2.31
N GLN A 235 41.00 -47.57 -1.77
CA GLN A 235 41.22 -47.85 -0.34
C GLN A 235 42.50 -47.25 0.28
N GLY A 236 42.40 -46.87 1.56
CA GLY A 236 43.23 -47.32 2.71
C GLY A 236 44.74 -47.08 2.76
N TYR A 237 45.19 -46.31 3.77
CA TYR A 237 46.49 -46.49 4.47
C TYR A 237 46.38 -46.02 5.94
N GLU A 238 46.70 -46.93 6.87
CA GLU A 238 47.03 -46.63 8.27
C GLU A 238 48.43 -45.99 8.36
N ALA A 239 48.64 -45.07 9.31
CA ALA A 239 49.82 -45.05 10.17
C ALA A 239 49.65 -44.02 11.29
N ALA A 240 49.79 -44.49 12.53
CA ALA A 240 49.85 -43.72 13.74
C ALA A 240 51.12 -42.85 13.81
N GLN A 241 50.97 -41.59 14.21
CA GLN A 241 51.98 -40.85 14.97
C GLN A 241 51.26 -39.94 15.97
N SER A 242 51.39 -40.27 17.26
CA SER A 242 51.03 -39.37 18.35
C SER A 242 51.84 -38.08 18.27
N PRO A 243 51.23 -36.92 18.52
CA PRO A 243 51.94 -35.82 19.12
C PRO A 243 51.29 -35.47 20.47
N VAL A 244 52.12 -35.58 21.50
CA VAL A 244 52.27 -34.60 22.59
C VAL A 244 50.96 -33.90 23.01
N ILE A 245 50.42 -34.34 24.14
CA ILE A 245 49.42 -33.60 24.92
C ILE A 245 50.08 -32.29 25.34
N ALA A 246 49.99 -31.28 24.48
CA ALA A 246 49.90 -29.91 24.93
C ALA A 246 48.51 -29.81 25.56
N THR A 247 48.46 -29.67 26.88
CA THR A 247 47.29 -29.21 27.60
C THR A 247 46.98 -27.82 27.04
N GLN A 248 46.21 -27.79 25.94
CA GLN A 248 45.44 -26.61 25.60
C GLN A 248 44.47 -26.47 26.75
N GLU A 249 44.71 -25.45 27.57
CA GLU A 249 43.64 -24.83 28.34
C GLU A 249 42.55 -24.51 27.31
N VAL A 250 41.55 -25.39 27.22
CA VAL A 250 40.32 -25.11 26.52
C VAL A 250 39.68 -24.01 27.36
N SER A 251 39.94 -22.76 27.01
CA SER A 251 39.10 -21.68 27.47
C SER A 251 37.69 -22.04 26.99
N ASP A 252 36.81 -22.36 27.93
CA ASP A 252 35.38 -22.57 27.72
C ASP A 252 34.74 -21.24 27.27
N GLU A 253 35.13 -20.75 26.10
CA GLU A 253 34.56 -19.55 25.52
C GLU A 253 33.16 -19.91 25.02
N ILE A 254 32.16 -19.63 25.86
CA ILE A 254 30.75 -19.83 25.55
C ILE A 254 30.47 -19.27 24.15
N SER A 255 29.97 -20.12 23.26
CA SER A 255 29.71 -19.79 21.87
C SER A 255 28.66 -18.68 21.75
N ALA A 256 28.67 -17.96 20.63
CA ALA A 256 27.67 -16.91 20.38
C ALA A 256 26.23 -17.44 20.44
N LYS A 257 26.03 -18.71 20.08
CA LYS A 257 24.74 -19.40 20.17
C LYS A 257 24.32 -19.62 21.62
N GLU A 258 25.21 -20.16 22.45
CA GLU A 258 24.90 -20.40 23.88
C GLU A 258 24.62 -19.08 24.63
N LYS A 259 25.30 -17.99 24.27
CA LYS A 259 24.99 -16.64 24.78
C LYS A 259 23.60 -16.18 24.37
N GLY A 260 23.19 -16.42 23.12
CA GLY A 260 21.84 -16.14 22.63
C GLY A 260 20.79 -16.95 23.40
N ASP A 261 20.96 -18.27 23.46
CA ASP A 261 20.07 -19.19 24.16
C ASP A 261 19.92 -18.81 25.66
N ALA A 262 21.00 -18.36 26.31
CA ALA A 262 20.99 -17.89 27.70
C ALA A 262 20.18 -16.60 27.88
N PHE A 263 20.33 -15.64 26.98
CA PHE A 263 19.54 -14.41 27.03
C PHE A 263 18.06 -14.64 26.73
N GLU A 264 17.72 -15.51 25.78
CA GLU A 264 16.33 -15.91 25.54
C GLU A 264 15.69 -16.52 26.79
N ARG A 265 16.40 -17.42 27.50
CA ARG A 265 15.93 -17.97 28.79
C ARG A 265 15.67 -16.87 29.81
N TYR A 266 16.57 -15.89 29.91
CA TYR A 266 16.36 -14.73 30.78
C TYR A 266 15.07 -14.00 30.39
N VAL A 267 14.87 -13.67 29.11
CA VAL A 267 13.67 -12.98 28.62
C VAL A 267 12.40 -13.77 28.92
N VAL A 268 12.38 -15.08 28.63
CA VAL A 268 11.23 -15.95 28.90
C VAL A 268 10.87 -15.96 30.38
N SER A 269 11.86 -15.94 31.27
CA SER A 269 11.64 -15.91 32.73
C SER A 269 10.94 -14.63 33.23
N ARG A 270 10.95 -13.56 32.44
CA ARG A 270 10.36 -12.26 32.78
C ARG A 270 8.89 -12.14 32.35
N PHE A 271 8.38 -13.01 31.49
CA PHE A 271 6.96 -13.00 31.15
C PHE A 271 6.14 -13.76 32.18
N CYS A 272 5.15 -13.09 32.80
CA CYS A 272 4.28 -13.71 33.80
C CYS A 272 3.33 -14.72 33.16
N ARG A 273 3.43 -16.00 33.56
CA ARG A 273 2.63 -17.11 33.00
C ARG A 273 1.12 -16.97 33.21
N GLU A 274 0.68 -16.13 34.14
CA GLU A 274 -0.74 -15.83 34.35
C GLU A 274 -1.35 -15.09 33.14
N TYR A 275 -0.57 -14.23 32.48
CA TYR A 275 -1.03 -13.39 31.38
C TYR A 275 -0.44 -13.76 30.03
N PHE A 276 0.71 -14.44 30.02
CA PHE A 276 1.46 -14.77 28.81
C PHE A 276 1.65 -16.28 28.68
N GLU A 277 1.05 -16.86 27.65
CA GLU A 277 1.28 -18.24 27.23
C GLU A 277 2.29 -18.25 26.09
N LEU A 278 3.43 -18.93 26.27
CA LEU A 278 4.46 -19.07 25.23
C LEU A 278 3.98 -20.05 24.16
N LEU A 279 3.78 -19.56 22.95
CA LEU A 279 3.32 -20.35 21.80
C LEU A 279 4.49 -20.92 21.00
N GLU A 280 5.50 -20.08 20.74
CA GLU A 280 6.64 -20.44 19.90
C GLU A 280 7.93 -19.99 20.58
N TRP A 281 8.90 -20.88 20.62
CA TRP A 281 10.29 -20.58 20.97
C TRP A 281 11.17 -21.14 19.86
N ARG A 282 11.55 -20.25 18.95
CA ARG A 282 12.26 -20.57 17.73
C ARG A 282 13.75 -20.57 18.04
N SER A 283 14.46 -21.51 17.41
CA SER A 283 15.90 -21.62 17.50
C SER A 283 16.42 -22.05 16.14
N ASP A 284 17.67 -21.73 15.84
CA ASP A 284 18.37 -22.13 14.62
C ASP A 284 18.68 -23.63 14.66
N LYS A 285 17.65 -24.46 14.48
CA LYS A 285 17.80 -25.88 14.18
C LYS A 285 18.20 -26.00 12.72
N TYR A 286 19.36 -26.60 12.48
CA TYR A 286 19.85 -26.85 11.12
C TYR A 286 20.46 -28.23 11.00
N HIS A 287 20.39 -28.78 9.79
CA HIS A 287 21.08 -30.00 9.41
C HIS A 287 21.60 -29.81 7.99
N GLU A 288 22.91 -30.02 7.78
CA GLU A 288 23.55 -29.90 6.46
C GLU A 288 23.25 -28.58 5.70
N GLY A 289 23.19 -27.46 6.42
CA GLY A 289 22.93 -26.13 5.85
C GLY A 289 21.46 -25.85 5.52
N VAL A 290 20.54 -26.77 5.82
CA VAL A 290 19.10 -26.55 5.74
C VAL A 290 18.60 -26.00 7.07
N TYR A 291 17.93 -24.86 7.01
CA TYR A 291 17.29 -24.20 8.15
C TYR A 291 15.78 -24.21 7.99
N ALA A 292 15.05 -24.32 9.10
CA ALA A 292 13.62 -24.10 9.07
C ALA A 292 13.31 -22.66 8.65
N THR A 293 12.29 -22.46 7.80
CA THR A 293 11.88 -21.11 7.38
C THR A 293 11.42 -20.26 8.57
N SER A 294 10.88 -20.90 9.62
CA SER A 294 10.49 -20.28 10.88
C SER A 294 11.68 -19.70 11.66
N SER A 295 12.90 -20.19 11.47
CA SER A 295 14.11 -19.64 12.11
C SER A 295 14.41 -18.19 11.68
N ARG A 296 13.72 -17.67 10.66
CA ARG A 296 13.83 -16.27 10.21
C ARG A 296 12.81 -15.33 10.88
N LEU A 297 11.91 -15.87 11.69
CA LEU A 297 10.85 -15.12 12.40
C LEU A 297 11.33 -14.76 13.82
N PRO A 298 10.63 -13.86 14.55
CA PRO A 298 11.05 -13.49 15.90
C PRO A 298 11.23 -14.70 16.81
N ASP A 299 12.21 -14.65 17.70
CA ASP A 299 12.59 -15.78 18.57
C ASP A 299 11.39 -16.34 19.38
N LEU A 300 10.55 -15.45 19.92
CA LEU A 300 9.43 -15.81 20.79
C LEU A 300 8.08 -15.34 20.24
N GLU A 301 7.03 -16.12 20.43
CA GLU A 301 5.63 -15.71 20.22
C GLU A 301 4.81 -16.05 21.46
N TYR A 302 4.02 -15.10 21.95
CA TYR A 302 3.17 -15.26 23.12
C TYR A 302 1.71 -14.96 22.79
N GLN A 303 0.80 -15.71 23.39
CA GLN A 303 -0.59 -15.31 23.56
C GLN A 303 -0.69 -14.47 24.84
N PHE A 304 -1.09 -13.21 24.72
CA PHE A 304 -1.44 -12.37 25.85
C PHE A 304 -2.94 -12.49 26.14
N LYS A 305 -3.27 -12.82 27.39
CA LYS A 305 -4.65 -13.06 27.83
C LYS A 305 -4.95 -12.42 29.18
N THR A 306 -6.05 -11.70 29.21
CA THR A 306 -6.71 -11.19 30.43
C THR A 306 -8.22 -11.43 30.30
N SER A 307 -9.02 -10.92 31.23
CA SER A 307 -10.48 -10.90 31.10
C SER A 307 -10.98 -10.03 29.94
N TYR A 308 -10.18 -9.06 29.47
CA TYR A 308 -10.60 -8.06 28.46
C TYR A 308 -9.84 -8.17 27.14
N TYR A 309 -8.63 -8.73 27.17
CA TYR A 309 -7.74 -8.78 26.01
C TYR A 309 -7.33 -10.21 25.71
N ASN A 310 -7.30 -10.53 24.41
CA ASN A 310 -6.84 -11.82 23.91
C ASN A 310 -6.18 -11.63 22.54
N PHE A 311 -4.88 -11.42 22.50
CA PHE A 311 -4.14 -11.22 21.25
C PHE A 311 -2.69 -11.70 21.38
N ARG A 312 -2.02 -11.86 20.24
CA ARG A 312 -0.63 -12.33 20.21
C ARG A 312 0.35 -11.18 20.18
N ILE A 313 1.52 -11.39 20.78
CA ILE A 313 2.72 -10.56 20.59
C ILE A 313 3.91 -11.46 20.27
N ALA A 314 4.95 -10.89 19.68
CA ALA A 314 6.20 -11.59 19.43
C ALA A 314 7.39 -10.79 19.97
N ALA A 315 8.47 -11.48 20.29
CA ALA A 315 9.70 -10.87 20.77
C ALA A 315 10.94 -11.42 20.05
N GLU A 316 11.78 -10.51 19.56
CA GLU A 316 13.14 -10.80 19.11
C GLU A 316 14.11 -10.51 20.26
N CYS A 317 15.05 -11.40 20.52
CA CYS A 317 15.99 -11.31 21.63
C CYS A 317 17.39 -11.00 21.11
N LYS A 318 18.03 -9.96 21.67
CA LYS A 318 19.43 -9.66 21.36
C LYS A 318 20.28 -9.25 22.55
N TRP A 319 21.31 -10.03 22.83
CA TRP A 319 22.34 -9.64 23.78
C TRP A 319 23.63 -9.12 23.11
N ARG A 320 24.25 -8.12 23.73
CA ARG A 320 25.58 -7.59 23.38
C ARG A 320 26.38 -7.32 24.65
N ALA A 321 27.66 -7.72 24.64
CA ALA A 321 28.55 -7.46 25.77
C ALA A 321 28.74 -5.96 26.06
N ALA A 322 28.74 -5.11 25.03
CA ALA A 322 28.87 -3.66 25.18
C ALA A 322 28.40 -2.93 23.91
N PHE A 323 28.24 -1.61 24.02
CA PHE A 323 28.16 -0.72 22.87
C PHE A 323 29.53 -0.62 22.17
N SER A 324 29.54 -0.65 20.84
CA SER A 324 30.72 -0.33 20.04
C SER A 324 30.53 1.05 19.42
N LYS A 325 31.39 2.02 19.78
CA LYS A 325 31.29 3.43 19.34
C LYS A 325 29.89 4.02 19.59
N GLY A 326 29.30 3.71 20.76
CA GLY A 326 27.97 4.19 21.17
C GLY A 326 26.80 3.56 20.41
N ARG A 327 27.01 2.43 19.72
CA ARG A 327 26.01 1.76 18.89
C ARG A 327 26.04 0.24 19.06
N ILE A 328 24.97 -0.41 18.66
CA ILE A 328 24.89 -1.86 18.48
C ILE A 328 24.29 -2.18 17.10
N GLU A 329 24.76 -3.24 16.47
CA GLU A 329 24.01 -3.93 15.43
C GLU A 329 23.16 -5.01 16.12
N TRP A 330 21.84 -4.82 16.17
CA TRP A 330 20.94 -5.75 16.85
C TRP A 330 20.45 -6.85 15.92
N ALA A 331 20.35 -6.57 14.62
CA ALA A 331 19.94 -7.50 13.58
C ALA A 331 20.73 -7.25 12.30
N LYS A 332 20.71 -8.21 11.38
CA LYS A 332 21.08 -7.96 9.98
C LYS A 332 19.99 -7.16 9.29
N SER A 333 20.34 -6.40 8.24
CA SER A 333 19.41 -5.55 7.50
C SER A 333 18.18 -6.30 6.98
N TYR A 334 18.36 -7.55 6.51
CA TYR A 334 17.25 -8.38 6.05
C TYR A 334 16.35 -8.88 7.19
N GLN A 335 16.88 -9.12 8.39
CA GLN A 335 16.09 -9.59 9.55
C GLN A 335 15.08 -8.51 9.97
N LEU A 336 15.49 -7.23 10.00
CA LEU A 336 14.57 -6.12 10.26
C LEU A 336 13.41 -6.06 9.24
N ILE A 337 13.70 -6.32 7.96
CA ILE A 337 12.66 -6.40 6.92
C ILE A 337 11.73 -7.58 7.22
N THR A 338 12.29 -8.77 7.51
CA THR A 338 11.51 -9.97 7.82
C THR A 338 10.62 -9.79 9.04
N TYR A 339 11.12 -9.17 10.12
CA TYR A 339 10.30 -8.94 11.32
C TYR A 339 9.19 -7.93 11.08
N ARG A 340 9.42 -6.89 10.27
CA ARG A 340 8.36 -5.94 9.89
C ARG A 340 7.31 -6.59 9.00
N GLN A 341 7.73 -7.48 8.10
CA GLN A 341 6.84 -8.29 7.29
C GLN A 341 6.01 -9.23 8.17
N TYR A 342 6.64 -9.94 9.10
CA TYR A 342 5.95 -10.79 10.08
C TYR A 342 4.92 -9.98 10.90
N GLU A 343 5.31 -8.80 11.42
CA GLU A 343 4.41 -7.92 12.19
C GLU A 343 3.19 -7.49 11.36
N SER A 344 3.43 -7.10 10.10
CA SER A 344 2.39 -6.61 9.19
C SER A 344 1.46 -7.71 8.69
N GLU A 345 2.00 -8.83 8.24
CA GLU A 345 1.23 -9.92 7.61
C GLU A 345 0.40 -10.68 8.63
N ARG A 346 0.94 -10.87 9.85
CA ARG A 346 0.25 -11.61 10.91
C ARG A 346 -0.57 -10.71 11.83
N GLY A 347 -0.37 -9.39 11.77
CA GLY A 347 -0.98 -8.46 12.72
C GLY A 347 -0.51 -8.70 14.17
N ILE A 348 0.69 -9.26 14.34
CA ILE A 348 1.27 -9.59 15.66
C ILE A 348 2.32 -8.54 15.99
N PRO A 349 2.11 -7.66 16.98
CA PRO A 349 3.10 -6.68 17.41
C PRO A 349 4.41 -7.34 17.82
N VAL A 350 5.53 -6.82 17.31
CA VAL A 350 6.87 -7.33 17.60
C VAL A 350 7.61 -6.36 18.53
N PHE A 351 8.25 -6.90 19.56
CA PHE A 351 9.15 -6.17 20.44
C PHE A 351 10.57 -6.71 20.26
N VAL A 352 11.56 -5.82 20.18
CA VAL A 352 12.97 -6.22 20.22
C VAL A 352 13.48 -5.97 21.63
N ILE A 353 13.83 -7.04 22.31
CA ILE A 353 14.33 -7.06 23.68
C ILE A 353 15.84 -7.16 23.62
N ILE A 354 16.53 -6.13 24.10
CA ILE A 354 17.96 -5.95 23.94
C ILE A 354 18.62 -5.94 25.32
N GLY A 355 19.53 -6.87 25.56
CA GLY A 355 20.40 -6.90 26.74
C GLY A 355 21.78 -6.34 26.43
N ILE A 356 22.28 -5.42 27.26
CA ILE A 356 23.63 -4.85 27.15
C ILE A 356 24.44 -5.10 28.42
N GLY A 357 25.66 -5.60 28.25
CA GLY A 357 26.58 -5.85 29.37
C GLY A 357 26.10 -6.98 30.29
N GLY A 358 26.81 -7.14 31.41
CA GLY A 358 26.59 -8.25 32.34
C GLY A 358 26.83 -9.62 31.68
N GLU A 359 26.16 -10.64 32.19
CA GLU A 359 26.09 -11.96 31.56
C GLU A 359 24.81 -12.07 30.72
N PRO A 360 24.74 -12.94 29.70
CA PRO A 360 23.54 -13.07 28.88
C PRO A 360 22.29 -13.49 29.68
N ASP A 361 22.43 -14.31 30.72
CA ASP A 361 21.33 -14.68 31.62
C ASP A 361 21.10 -13.67 32.78
N GLY A 362 21.91 -12.62 32.82
CA GLY A 362 21.87 -11.54 33.81
C GLY A 362 22.41 -10.22 33.23
N PRO A 363 21.73 -9.65 32.21
CA PRO A 363 22.23 -8.49 31.50
C PRO A 363 22.34 -7.27 32.42
N GLY A 364 23.35 -6.43 32.17
CA GLY A 364 23.57 -5.20 32.94
C GLY A 364 22.41 -4.20 32.74
N GLU A 365 21.97 -4.07 31.50
CA GLU A 365 20.86 -3.21 31.08
C GLU A 365 19.92 -3.98 30.14
N VAL A 366 18.62 -3.69 30.23
CA VAL A 366 17.60 -4.28 29.35
C VAL A 366 16.80 -3.14 28.71
N TYR A 367 16.58 -3.25 27.41
CA TYR A 367 15.80 -2.33 26.62
C TYR A 367 14.69 -3.09 25.89
N VAL A 368 13.47 -2.57 25.92
CA VAL A 368 12.33 -3.18 25.23
C VAL A 368 11.79 -2.18 24.23
N VAL A 369 12.06 -2.44 22.95
CA VAL A 369 11.76 -1.48 21.87
C VAL A 369 10.67 -2.06 20.96
N PRO A 370 9.50 -1.42 20.82
CA PRO A 370 8.54 -1.83 19.80
C PRO A 370 9.19 -1.77 18.42
N LEU A 371 9.03 -2.81 17.59
CA LEU A 371 9.67 -2.88 16.27
C LEU A 371 9.31 -1.68 15.38
N ARG A 372 8.07 -1.19 15.50
CA ARG A 372 7.57 0.03 14.84
C ARG A 372 8.38 1.31 15.15
N GLU A 373 9.09 1.34 16.27
CA GLU A 373 9.94 2.47 16.69
C GLU A 373 11.39 2.33 16.20
N ILE A 374 11.79 1.13 15.75
CA ILE A 374 13.14 0.85 15.28
C ILE A 374 13.26 1.24 13.81
N ARG A 375 14.12 2.19 13.48
CA ARG A 375 14.31 2.68 12.10
C ARG A 375 15.39 1.95 11.34
N SER A 376 16.40 1.45 12.05
CA SER A 376 17.61 0.85 11.50
C SER A 376 17.98 -0.44 12.23
N HIS A 377 18.71 -1.32 11.54
CA HIS A 377 19.28 -2.55 12.09
C HIS A 377 20.48 -2.27 13.04
N VAL A 378 20.93 -1.01 13.06
CA VAL A 378 21.89 -0.45 14.01
C VAL A 378 21.16 0.57 14.88
N LEU A 379 21.32 0.48 16.19
CA LEU A 379 20.73 1.40 17.17
C LEU A 379 21.83 2.07 17.99
N SER A 380 21.71 3.37 18.21
CA SER A 380 22.58 4.11 19.12
C SER A 380 22.10 3.99 20.57
N GLU A 381 23.04 4.15 21.51
CA GLU A 381 22.74 4.21 22.94
C GLU A 381 21.69 5.30 23.26
N TYR A 382 21.80 6.47 22.61
CA TYR A 382 20.84 7.55 22.76
C TYR A 382 19.42 7.17 22.35
N GLU A 383 19.26 6.42 21.25
CA GLU A 383 17.95 5.93 20.79
C GLU A 383 17.34 4.91 21.77
N LEU A 384 18.19 4.08 22.39
CA LEU A 384 17.77 3.04 23.33
C LEU A 384 17.40 3.61 24.69
N LYS A 385 18.04 4.68 25.16
CA LYS A 385 17.91 5.20 26.53
C LYS A 385 16.46 5.38 27.02
N LYS A 386 15.55 5.81 26.14
CA LYS A 386 14.12 6.00 26.48
C LYS A 386 13.32 4.69 26.64
N TYR A 387 13.89 3.57 26.21
CA TYR A 387 13.31 2.22 26.30
C TYR A 387 13.95 1.39 27.40
N TYR A 388 14.82 2.00 28.23
CA TYR A 388 15.45 1.33 29.36
C TYR A 388 14.40 0.75 30.30
N ARG A 389 14.63 -0.49 30.75
CA ARG A 389 13.84 -1.19 31.76
C ARG A 389 14.72 -1.59 32.92
N HIS A 390 14.15 -1.51 34.12
CA HIS A 390 14.81 -2.02 35.30
C HIS A 390 14.94 -3.55 35.18
N LYS A 391 16.15 -4.06 35.44
CA LYS A 391 16.48 -5.50 35.37
C LYS A 391 15.67 -6.40 36.31
N THR A 392 15.04 -5.79 37.31
CA THR A 392 14.27 -6.48 38.37
C THR A 392 12.78 -6.37 38.09
N GLY A 393 12.10 -7.52 38.02
CA GLY A 393 10.66 -7.59 37.80
C GLY A 393 10.29 -8.48 36.63
N ASN A 394 8.99 -8.55 36.36
CA ASN A 394 8.40 -9.17 35.18
C ASN A 394 8.05 -8.10 34.16
N PHE A 395 7.98 -8.47 32.89
CA PHE A 395 7.45 -7.60 31.84
C PHE A 395 5.95 -7.40 32.02
N PHE A 396 5.51 -6.17 31.79
CA PHE A 396 4.11 -5.74 31.81
C PHE A 396 3.72 -5.16 30.46
N LEU A 397 2.63 -5.64 29.87
CA LEU A 397 2.11 -5.11 28.62
C LEU A 397 0.98 -4.14 28.90
N ASN A 398 1.11 -2.89 28.43
CA ASN A 398 -0.01 -1.98 28.27
C ASN A 398 -0.68 -2.27 26.91
N PRO A 399 -1.87 -2.90 26.88
CA PRO A 399 -2.52 -3.31 25.64
C PRO A 399 -3.11 -2.15 24.83
N GLU A 400 -3.41 -1.01 25.45
CA GLU A 400 -3.96 0.16 24.75
C GLU A 400 -2.86 0.92 24.01
N ALA A 401 -1.73 1.14 24.67
CA ALA A 401 -0.58 1.81 24.08
C ALA A 401 0.30 0.86 23.25
N MET A 402 0.08 -0.45 23.39
CA MET A 402 0.94 -1.51 22.85
C MET A 402 2.41 -1.28 23.21
N VAL A 403 2.67 -1.07 24.51
CA VAL A 403 4.00 -0.85 25.08
C VAL A 403 4.28 -1.98 26.07
N LEU A 404 5.40 -2.66 25.90
CA LEU A 404 5.92 -3.65 26.82
C LEU A 404 6.96 -2.97 27.72
N GLU A 405 6.72 -3.04 29.03
CA GLU A 405 7.48 -2.38 30.09
C GLU A 405 8.16 -3.37 31.02
#